data_AF-A0A819ETB6-F1
#
_entry.id   AF-A0A819ETB6-F1
#
_cell.length_a   1.000
_cell.length_b   1.000
_cell.length_c   1.000
_cell.angle_alpha   90.00
_cell.angle_beta   90.00
_cell.angle_gamma   90.00
#
_symmetry.space_group_name_H-M   'P 1'
#
loop_
_entity.id
_entity.type
_entity.pdbx_description
1 polymer ?
#
loop_
_entity_poly.entity_id
_entity_poly.type
_entity_poly.pdbx_seq_one_letter_code
_entity_poly.pdbx_strand_id
1 'polypeptide(L)'
;MSALITQYVNDIDKKLNKKYKGRRRKYELNHIPPKNSLKGTPLELINPEDLPVIPMTCDDHKDYISTGRKAEATKYRAELREHLKNGRMYDALKMELSNMLQVPPPGTYQERVAKYLDVAVNTKILNYPKEGDCQPLLSPQQAEDLRRDLFG
;
A
#
# COMPACT_ATOMS: atom_id res chain seq x y z
N MET A 1 -9.62 -9.26 -7.09
CA MET A 1 -9.37 -7.81 -7.31
C MET A 1 -10.68 -7.05 -7.50
N SER A 2 -10.96 -6.09 -6.62
CA SER A 2 -12.11 -5.16 -6.70
C SER A 2 -12.08 -4.31 -7.99
N ALA A 3 -13.24 -3.98 -8.55
CA ALA A 3 -13.35 -3.11 -9.74
C ALA A 3 -12.67 -1.74 -9.56
N LEU A 4 -12.68 -1.20 -8.33
CA LEU A 4 -12.02 0.08 -8.02
C LEU A 4 -10.50 -0.04 -8.04
N ILE A 5 -9.94 -1.13 -7.49
CA ILE A 5 -8.50 -1.41 -7.58
C ILE A 5 -8.12 -1.64 -9.03
N THR A 6 -8.89 -2.44 -9.78
CA THR A 6 -8.63 -2.69 -11.20
C THR A 6 -8.62 -1.39 -12.00
N GLN A 7 -9.62 -0.51 -11.82
CA GLN A 7 -9.66 0.79 -12.50
C GLN A 7 -8.47 1.67 -12.10
N TYR A 8 -8.14 1.72 -10.81
CA TYR A 8 -7.00 2.47 -10.31
C TYR A 8 -5.68 1.99 -10.91
N VAL A 9 -5.44 0.68 -10.92
CA VAL A 9 -4.26 0.05 -11.53
C VAL A 9 -4.23 0.32 -13.03
N ASN A 10 -5.35 0.23 -13.75
CA ASN A 10 -5.43 0.52 -15.17
C ASN A 10 -5.15 1.99 -15.49
N ASP A 11 -5.67 2.93 -14.69
CA ASP A 11 -5.40 4.37 -14.86
C ASP A 11 -3.91 4.67 -14.71
N ILE A 12 -3.30 4.05 -13.70
CA ILE A 12 -1.86 4.13 -13.45
C ILE A 12 -1.11 3.56 -14.65
N ASP A 13 -1.40 2.31 -15.03
CA ASP A 13 -0.68 1.61 -16.08
C ASP A 13 -0.74 2.41 -17.38
N LYS A 14 -1.92 2.96 -17.72
CA LYS A 14 -2.09 3.85 -18.87
C LYS A 14 -1.22 5.11 -18.77
N LYS A 15 -1.17 5.77 -17.60
CA LYS A 15 -0.32 6.96 -17.37
C LYS A 15 1.16 6.61 -17.46
N LEU A 16 1.59 5.51 -16.85
CA LEU A 16 2.99 5.09 -16.81
C LEU A 16 3.47 4.53 -18.16
N ASN A 17 2.65 3.77 -18.87
CA ASN A 17 2.94 3.32 -20.25
C ASN A 17 3.06 4.50 -21.22
N LYS A 18 2.24 5.55 -21.04
CA LYS A 18 2.41 6.80 -21.79
C LYS A 18 3.74 7.49 -21.46
N LYS A 19 4.13 7.53 -20.18
CA LYS A 19 5.38 8.14 -19.71
C LYS A 19 6.63 7.36 -20.14
N TYR A 20 6.56 6.03 -20.22
CA TYR A 20 7.70 5.14 -20.45
C TYR A 20 7.64 4.34 -21.75
N LYS A 21 6.94 4.86 -22.79
CA LYS A 21 6.73 4.22 -24.09
C LYS A 21 7.94 3.40 -24.56
N GLY A 22 7.72 2.12 -24.84
CA GLY A 22 8.71 1.23 -25.48
C GLY A 22 9.70 0.52 -24.55
N ARG A 23 9.61 0.67 -23.22
CA ARG A 23 10.52 -0.02 -22.27
C ARG A 23 9.73 -0.94 -21.34
N ARG A 24 9.98 -2.25 -21.40
CA ARG A 24 9.37 -3.24 -20.48
C ARG A 24 9.77 -2.94 -19.03
N ARG A 25 8.79 -3.01 -18.11
CA ARG A 25 8.93 -3.00 -16.65
C ARG A 25 9.82 -1.88 -16.09
N LYS A 26 9.40 -0.62 -16.29
CA LYS A 26 9.99 0.56 -15.63
C LYS A 26 9.37 0.87 -14.26
N TYR A 27 8.30 0.16 -13.91
CA TYR A 27 7.56 0.36 -12.69
C TYR A 27 6.99 -0.96 -12.19
N GLU A 28 6.72 -1.03 -10.89
CA GLU A 28 6.09 -2.16 -10.20
C GLU A 28 4.95 -1.65 -9.32
N LEU A 29 3.97 -2.52 -9.06
CA LEU A 29 2.86 -2.23 -8.16
C LEU A 29 3.25 -2.71 -6.76
N ASN A 30 3.50 -1.77 -5.85
CA ASN A 30 3.83 -2.09 -4.48
C ASN A 30 2.56 -2.22 -3.66
N HIS A 31 2.27 -3.41 -3.13
CA HIS A 31 1.13 -3.60 -2.24
C HIS A 31 1.41 -2.97 -0.89
N ILE A 32 0.43 -2.24 -0.36
CA ILE A 32 0.50 -1.66 0.97
C ILE A 32 -0.74 -2.15 1.74
N PRO A 33 -0.58 -2.80 2.91
CA PRO A 33 0.67 -3.37 3.41
C PRO A 33 1.24 -4.46 2.47
N PRO A 34 2.56 -4.73 2.49
CA PRO A 34 3.16 -5.78 1.66
C PRO A 34 2.67 -7.18 2.05
N LYS A 35 2.48 -8.07 1.07
CA LYS A 35 2.01 -9.46 1.31
C LYS A 35 2.76 -10.18 2.45
N ASN A 36 4.09 -10.03 2.49
CA ASN A 36 4.92 -10.72 3.48
C ASN A 36 4.73 -10.24 4.93
N SER A 37 4.15 -9.05 5.13
CA SER A 37 3.82 -8.56 6.48
C SER A 37 2.48 -9.09 6.98
N LEU A 38 1.62 -9.63 6.09
CA LEU A 38 0.36 -10.28 6.49
C LEU A 38 0.56 -11.68 7.07
N LYS A 39 1.65 -12.37 6.69
CA LYS A 39 1.95 -13.73 7.17
C LYS A 39 2.05 -13.78 8.70
N GLY A 40 1.33 -14.72 9.33
CA GLY A 40 1.29 -14.89 10.79
C GLY A 40 0.44 -13.86 11.52
N THR A 41 -0.43 -13.13 10.80
CA THR A 41 -1.39 -12.17 11.36
C THR A 41 -2.82 -12.66 11.06
N PRO A 42 -3.84 -12.13 11.74
CA PRO A 42 -5.23 -12.42 11.38
C PRO A 42 -5.56 -12.12 9.90
N LEU A 43 -4.77 -11.27 9.24
CA LEU A 43 -4.97 -10.80 7.87
C LEU A 43 -4.31 -11.69 6.82
N GLU A 44 -3.69 -12.82 7.20
CA GLU A 44 -2.92 -13.69 6.29
C GLU A 44 -3.75 -14.25 5.12
N LEU A 45 -5.07 -14.38 5.30
CA LEU A 45 -5.99 -14.90 4.28
C LEU A 45 -6.46 -13.84 3.27
N ILE A 46 -6.10 -12.56 3.47
CA ILE A 46 -6.40 -11.51 2.49
C ILE A 46 -5.59 -11.77 1.22
N ASN A 47 -6.29 -11.84 0.09
CA ASN A 47 -5.62 -11.93 -1.20
C ASN A 47 -4.92 -10.59 -1.49
N PRO A 48 -3.60 -10.59 -1.80
CA PRO A 48 -2.88 -9.37 -2.15
C PRO A 48 -3.54 -8.57 -3.28
N GLU A 49 -4.21 -9.25 -4.21
CA GLU A 49 -4.95 -8.60 -5.30
C GLU A 49 -6.15 -7.78 -4.83
N ASP A 50 -6.62 -7.99 -3.60
CA ASP A 50 -7.69 -7.20 -3.01
C ASP A 50 -7.14 -6.01 -2.22
N LEU A 51 -5.82 -5.89 -2.06
CA LEU A 51 -5.19 -4.74 -1.44
C LEU A 51 -4.94 -3.62 -2.46
N PRO A 52 -5.16 -2.35 -2.07
CA PRO A 52 -4.67 -1.23 -2.85
C PRO A 52 -3.14 -1.26 -2.99
N VAL A 53 -2.64 -0.64 -4.05
CA VAL A 53 -1.22 -0.63 -4.42
C VAL A 53 -0.71 0.78 -4.61
N ILE A 54 0.58 1.02 -4.46
CA ILE A 54 1.23 2.23 -4.93
C ILE A 54 2.20 1.84 -6.04
N PRO A 55 2.00 2.32 -7.27
CA PRO A 55 2.94 2.12 -8.36
C PRO A 55 4.20 2.88 -8.06
N MET A 56 5.36 2.27 -8.29
CA MET A 56 6.66 2.89 -8.10
C MET A 56 7.66 2.43 -9.13
N THR A 57 8.73 3.19 -9.35
CA THR A 57 9.76 2.75 -10.30
C THR A 57 10.44 1.48 -9.78
N CYS A 58 10.97 0.65 -10.67
CA CYS A 58 11.67 -0.56 -10.23
C CYS A 58 12.89 -0.24 -9.36
N ASP A 59 13.57 0.86 -9.65
CA ASP A 59 14.73 1.32 -8.87
C ASP A 59 14.29 1.73 -7.46
N ASP A 60 13.24 2.55 -7.36
CA ASP A 60 12.68 2.94 -6.06
C ASP A 60 12.13 1.74 -5.28
N HIS A 61 11.47 0.79 -5.95
CA HIS A 61 10.95 -0.42 -5.28
C HIS A 61 12.06 -1.27 -4.69
N LYS A 62 13.17 -1.43 -5.43
CA LYS A 62 14.34 -2.20 -5.00
C LYS A 62 14.97 -1.60 -3.75
N ASP A 63 14.98 -0.28 -3.64
CA ASP A 63 15.56 0.45 -2.51
C ASP A 63 14.56 0.81 -1.42
N TYR A 64 13.27 0.52 -1.62
CA TYR A 64 12.22 0.79 -0.66
C TYR A 64 12.43 0.01 0.66
N ILE A 65 12.12 0.66 1.79
CA ILE A 65 12.50 0.19 3.12
C ILE A 65 11.91 -1.17 3.50
N SER A 66 10.72 -1.52 2.99
CA SER A 66 10.09 -2.82 3.24
C SER A 66 10.50 -3.90 2.23
N THR A 67 11.38 -3.59 1.28
CA THR A 67 11.86 -4.49 0.23
C THR A 67 13.23 -5.08 0.55
N GLY A 68 13.45 -6.33 0.10
CA GLY A 68 14.77 -6.98 0.16
C GLY A 68 15.06 -7.73 1.48
N ARG A 69 16.36 -7.90 1.77
CA ARG A 69 16.90 -8.72 2.87
C ARG A 69 17.84 -7.94 3.82
N LYS A 70 17.94 -6.61 3.67
CA LYS A 70 18.75 -5.78 4.57
C LYS A 70 18.22 -5.87 6.01
N ALA A 71 19.07 -5.63 7.00
CA ALA A 71 18.71 -5.76 8.41
C ALA A 71 17.59 -4.78 8.79
N GLU A 72 17.65 -3.56 8.25
CA GLU A 72 16.66 -2.50 8.39
C GLU A 72 15.30 -2.94 7.84
N ALA A 73 15.28 -3.52 6.63
CA ALA A 73 14.05 -4.03 6.02
C ALA A 73 13.43 -5.19 6.81
N THR A 74 14.25 -6.00 7.48
CA THR A 74 13.76 -7.07 8.34
C THR A 74 13.15 -6.52 9.63
N LYS A 75 13.82 -5.56 10.28
CA LYS A 75 13.29 -4.87 11.48
C LYS A 75 11.99 -4.14 11.17
N TYR A 76 11.99 -3.38 10.08
CA TYR A 76 10.84 -2.63 9.60
C TYR A 76 9.63 -3.55 9.36
N ARG A 77 9.82 -4.67 8.65
CA ARG A 77 8.73 -5.63 8.43
C ARG A 77 8.27 -6.34 9.69
N ALA A 78 9.14 -6.51 10.69
CA ALA A 78 8.77 -7.08 11.97
C ALA A 78 7.84 -6.13 12.74
N GLU A 79 8.19 -4.85 12.81
CA GLU A 79 7.35 -3.79 13.40
C GLU A 79 6.01 -3.65 12.64
N LEU A 80 6.05 -3.63 11.31
CA LEU A 80 4.84 -3.61 10.50
C LEU A 80 3.92 -4.82 10.79
N ARG A 81 4.50 -6.02 10.90
CA ARG A 81 3.76 -7.24 11.26
C ARG A 81 3.19 -7.15 12.69
N GLU A 82 3.92 -6.56 13.64
CA GLU A 82 3.46 -6.33 15.01
C GLU A 82 2.18 -5.48 15.03
N HIS A 83 2.14 -4.37 14.27
CA HIS A 83 0.92 -3.56 14.13
C HIS A 83 -0.24 -4.37 13.55
N LEU A 84 0.00 -5.09 12.45
CA LEU A 84 -1.03 -5.88 11.76
C LEU A 84 -1.56 -7.03 12.62
N LYS A 85 -0.69 -7.72 13.36
CA LYS A 85 -1.07 -8.81 14.29
C LYS A 85 -1.99 -8.32 15.40
N ASN A 86 -1.77 -7.10 15.89
CA ASN A 86 -2.56 -6.46 16.94
C ASN A 86 -3.79 -5.70 16.39
N GLY A 87 -4.16 -5.87 15.12
CA GLY A 87 -5.30 -5.20 14.50
C GLY A 87 -5.12 -3.70 14.29
N ARG A 88 -3.89 -3.17 14.43
CA ARG A 88 -3.55 -1.74 14.25
C ARG A 88 -3.26 -1.43 12.77
N MET A 89 -4.28 -1.61 11.92
CA MET A 89 -4.16 -1.33 10.48
C MET A 89 -3.80 0.14 10.19
N TYR A 90 -4.39 1.08 10.94
CA TYR A 90 -4.10 2.51 10.80
C TYR A 90 -2.59 2.80 10.94
N ASP A 91 -1.97 2.32 12.03
CA ASP A 91 -0.55 2.54 12.29
C ASP A 91 0.34 1.86 11.24
N ALA A 92 -0.03 0.65 10.83
CA ALA A 92 0.68 -0.07 9.78
C ALA A 92 0.68 0.70 8.44
N LEU A 93 -0.47 1.26 8.05
CA LEU A 93 -0.60 2.07 6.85
C LEU A 93 0.12 3.41 7.00
N LYS A 94 0.02 4.07 8.16
CA LYS A 94 0.77 5.30 8.44
C LYS A 94 2.27 5.08 8.28
N MET A 95 2.81 4.02 8.87
CA MET A 95 4.21 3.66 8.77
C MET A 95 4.65 3.50 7.30
N GLU A 96 3.93 2.70 6.51
CA GLU A 96 4.24 2.50 5.08
C GLU A 96 4.11 3.78 4.26
N LEU A 97 2.98 4.50 4.39
CA LEU A 97 2.71 5.68 3.57
C LEU A 97 3.64 6.84 3.93
N SER A 98 4.00 7.03 5.20
CA SER A 98 5.02 8.00 5.60
C SER A 98 6.37 7.70 4.94
N ASN A 99 6.80 6.43 4.90
CA ASN A 99 8.04 6.05 4.22
C ASN A 99 7.96 6.27 2.71
N MET A 100 6.81 5.98 2.10
CA MET A 100 6.58 6.25 0.68
C MET A 100 6.77 7.73 0.32
N LEU A 101 6.36 8.65 1.21
CA LEU A 101 6.53 10.09 1.00
C LEU A 101 7.98 10.57 1.11
N GLN A 102 8.85 9.79 1.77
CA GLN A 102 10.28 10.07 1.91
C GLN A 102 11.13 9.51 0.76
N VAL A 103 10.56 8.72 -0.15
CA VAL A 103 11.30 8.17 -1.29
C VAL A 103 11.83 9.33 -2.17
N PRO A 104 13.14 9.44 -2.38
CA PRO A 104 13.71 10.56 -3.11
C PRO A 104 13.31 10.60 -4.60
N PRO A 105 13.16 11.81 -5.17
CA PRO A 105 13.07 13.08 -4.46
C PRO A 105 11.77 13.16 -3.61
N PRO A 106 11.82 13.75 -2.41
CA PRO A 106 10.63 13.88 -1.57
C PRO A 106 9.45 14.49 -2.33
N GLY A 107 8.26 13.94 -2.13
CA GLY A 107 7.06 14.36 -2.86
C GLY A 107 6.76 13.55 -4.13
N THR A 108 7.69 12.73 -4.62
CA THR A 108 7.51 11.90 -5.85
C THR A 108 6.23 11.07 -5.83
N TYR A 109 5.82 10.62 -4.65
CA TYR A 109 4.69 9.71 -4.46
C TYR A 109 3.45 10.36 -3.83
N GLN A 110 3.45 11.66 -3.54
CA GLN A 110 2.35 12.34 -2.84
C GLN A 110 0.98 12.11 -3.49
N GLU A 111 0.86 12.35 -4.80
CA GLU A 111 -0.41 12.13 -5.52
C GLU A 111 -0.86 10.65 -5.49
N ARG A 112 0.10 9.72 -5.51
CA ARG A 112 -0.20 8.28 -5.50
C ARG A 112 -0.64 7.81 -4.12
N VAL A 113 -0.04 8.35 -3.05
CA VAL A 113 -0.45 8.14 -1.66
C VAL A 113 -1.85 8.73 -1.43
N ALA A 114 -2.13 9.94 -1.92
CA ALA A 114 -3.46 10.54 -1.82
C ALA A 114 -4.52 9.67 -2.53
N LYS A 115 -4.25 9.21 -3.76
CA LYS A 115 -5.18 8.32 -4.49
C LYS A 115 -5.30 6.94 -3.83
N TYR A 116 -4.23 6.43 -3.22
CA TYR A 116 -4.28 5.19 -2.46
C TYR A 116 -5.29 5.29 -1.30
N LEU A 117 -5.29 6.40 -0.56
CA LEU A 117 -6.23 6.61 0.55
C LEU A 117 -7.69 6.63 0.06
N ASP A 118 -7.97 7.24 -1.08
CA ASP A 118 -9.29 7.19 -1.72
C ASP A 118 -9.72 5.75 -2.03
N VAL A 119 -8.81 4.95 -2.57
CA VAL A 119 -9.09 3.55 -2.92
C VAL A 119 -9.26 2.69 -1.66
N ALA A 120 -8.46 2.93 -0.62
CA ALA A 120 -8.48 2.14 0.62
C ALA A 120 -9.80 2.25 1.39
N VAL A 121 -10.49 3.39 1.33
CA VAL A 121 -11.80 3.62 1.97
C VAL A 121 -12.95 2.99 1.19
N ASN A 122 -12.81 2.89 -0.13
CA ASN A 122 -13.90 2.46 -1.02
C ASN A 122 -13.76 1.00 -1.48
N THR A 123 -12.60 0.37 -1.26
CA THR A 123 -12.36 -1.02 -1.65
C THR A 123 -12.70 -1.95 -0.52
N LYS A 124 -13.71 -2.78 -0.72
CA LYS A 124 -14.01 -3.87 0.19
C LYS A 124 -13.01 -5.01 0.05
N ILE A 125 -12.43 -5.44 1.17
CA ILE A 125 -11.44 -6.50 1.24
C ILE A 125 -12.13 -7.82 1.56
N LEU A 126 -11.91 -8.83 0.72
CA LEU A 126 -12.42 -10.18 0.95
C LEU A 126 -11.59 -10.87 2.04
N ASN A 127 -12.22 -11.79 2.79
CA ASN A 127 -11.59 -12.56 3.87
C ASN A 127 -10.97 -11.70 4.98
N TYR A 128 -11.56 -10.54 5.27
CA TYR A 128 -11.17 -9.75 6.42
C TYR A 128 -11.55 -10.51 7.71
N PRO A 129 -10.65 -10.68 8.69
CA PRO A 129 -10.79 -11.62 9.81
C PRO A 129 -11.83 -11.26 10.89
N LYS A 130 -12.65 -10.22 10.70
CA LYS A 130 -13.79 -9.95 11.59
C LYS A 130 -15.04 -10.64 11.05
N GLU A 131 -15.81 -11.25 11.95
CA GLU A 131 -17.04 -11.97 11.61
C GLU A 131 -18.00 -11.07 10.82
N GLY A 132 -18.29 -11.46 9.57
CA GLY A 132 -19.47 -11.00 8.84
C GLY A 132 -19.25 -10.19 7.56
N ASP A 133 -18.19 -9.37 7.42
CA ASP A 133 -18.21 -8.34 6.36
C ASP A 133 -16.94 -8.15 5.53
N CYS A 134 -17.22 -8.01 4.24
CA CYS A 134 -16.39 -7.37 3.22
C CYS A 134 -16.23 -5.88 3.58
N GLN A 135 -15.24 -5.53 4.40
CA GLN A 135 -15.00 -4.17 4.92
C GLN A 135 -13.84 -3.46 4.20
N PRO A 136 -13.86 -2.13 4.13
CA PRO A 136 -12.72 -1.37 3.63
C PRO A 136 -11.52 -1.44 4.58
N LEU A 137 -10.33 -1.18 4.02
CA LEU A 137 -9.07 -1.22 4.77
C LEU A 137 -8.99 -0.11 5.84
N LEU A 138 -9.68 0.99 5.59
CA LEU A 138 -9.83 2.14 6.49
C LEU A 138 -11.29 2.61 6.48
N SER A 139 -11.78 3.13 7.60
CA SER A 139 -13.00 3.94 7.60
C SER A 139 -12.75 5.31 6.93
N PRO A 140 -13.80 6.01 6.46
CA PRO A 140 -13.65 7.36 5.91
C PRO A 140 -12.93 8.32 6.88
N GLN A 141 -13.31 8.28 8.16
CA GLN A 141 -12.68 9.11 9.20
C GLN A 141 -11.20 8.77 9.37
N GLN A 142 -10.84 7.48 9.39
CA GLN A 142 -9.44 7.07 9.48
C GLN A 142 -8.62 7.53 8.27
N ALA A 143 -9.19 7.54 7.07
CA ALA A 143 -8.47 8.06 5.91
C ALA A 143 -8.26 9.57 5.96
N GLU A 144 -9.24 10.34 6.44
CA GLU A 144 -9.08 11.79 6.65
C GLU A 144 -8.04 12.10 7.73
N ASP A 145 -8.07 11.38 8.84
CA ASP A 145 -7.05 11.51 9.89
C ASP A 145 -5.66 11.17 9.35
N LEU A 146 -5.56 10.11 8.53
CA LEU A 146 -4.30 9.72 7.93
C LEU A 146 -3.83 10.72 6.87
N ARG A 147 -4.73 11.34 6.11
CA ARG A 147 -4.40 12.46 5.21
C ARG A 147 -3.80 13.62 5.99
N ARG A 148 -4.42 14.02 7.10
CA ARG A 148 -3.92 15.10 7.96
C ARG A 148 -2.55 14.75 8.55
N ASP A 149 -2.38 13.52 9.02
CA ASP A 149 -1.11 13.06 9.57
C ASP A 149 0.03 13.01 8.53
N LEU A 150 -0.28 12.78 7.25
CA LEU A 150 0.70 12.60 6.18
C LEU A 150 1.01 13.89 5.40
N PHE A 151 0.06 14.81 5.29
CA PHE A 151 0.14 15.99 4.43
C PHE A 151 -0.12 17.33 5.14
N GLY A 152 -0.60 17.30 6.39
CA GLY A 152 -0.92 18.48 7.19
C GLY A 152 0.26 19.05 7.98
#